data_AF-A0A3S4RRU4-F1
#
_entry.id   AF-A0A3S4RRU4-F1
#
_cell.length_a   1.000
_cell.length_b   1.000
_cell.length_c   1.000
_cell.angle_alpha   90.00
_cell.angle_beta   90.00
_cell.angle_gamma   90.00
#
_symmetry.space_group_name_H-M   'P 1'
#
loop_
_entity.id
_entity.type
_entity.pdbx_description
1 polymer ?
#
loop_
_entity_poly.entity_id
_entity_poly.type
_entity_poly.pdbx_seq_one_letter_code
_entity_poly.pdbx_strand_id
1 'polypeptide(L)'
;MSSDIDRSDELRDWYAEDEDGPTVDDLGPRDHEELIAAAITESDRDVWPGPAAPLAVAHRLYRAWRTASGARTLLCWRGTWMQWHGPHWSEMDTAQLRKHVYDTLGRVNCLRAVRMGGDIHHYEPIRWDPNKKRVADVLEAMAAVGHVSADIDPPTWLIGTGDTGASQVVSCSNGLLDLATRRLSDHTPALFNVVSVPFAYDPDAPNPTAWQTFLKSVWPEDAEAVALLQEFLGYIVSGRTDQQKMLGLFGPTRSGKGTIGRLLPKLLGRGHVVGPTLASIGTNFGLAPLLGKPLAIVSDARLGSTPGHLVVERLLSITGEDMLTVDRKFREPWSGKLPTRFVILSNELPRFSDSSGAIAHRLLILQMANSFLGREDRDLDAKLAAELPGVLNWALAGLDRLTRNGRFTVPASSAEAARLMMDLSSPVSAFVRDQCERGPGKSVERDRLYGAWKAWCEDNGHEPGANATFGRNLRAVVPEIRTSQPRIDGKQIRCYTLIGLAGVSPVSVDETAGQTVKPDTGSTQAHLCQPETVTDRGTPDTGIPVSGCDPKPQVKHADTGDTGEIPFKVQHPEPSCRFCGGPLKPHQHARGFCGLGKCVTANREAAS
;
A
#
# COMPACT_ATOMS: atom_id res chain seq x y z
N MET A 1 8.99 -30.39 23.19
CA MET A 1 7.97 -31.34 22.69
C MET A 1 7.54 -30.81 21.33
N SER A 2 8.35 -31.01 20.28
CA SER A 2 8.48 -32.21 19.44
C SER A 2 7.28 -32.40 18.51
N SER A 3 7.41 -31.95 17.26
CA SER A 3 7.10 -32.72 16.04
C SER A 3 7.34 -31.85 14.80
N ASP A 4 8.62 -31.60 14.51
CA ASP A 4 9.03 -31.27 13.15
C ASP A 4 8.99 -32.57 12.35
N ILE A 5 7.97 -32.71 11.49
CA ILE A 5 7.90 -33.77 10.51
C ILE A 5 8.87 -33.38 9.40
N ASP A 6 10.05 -33.99 9.48
CA ASP A 6 11.07 -34.02 8.45
C ASP A 6 10.47 -34.60 7.15
N ARG A 7 10.23 -33.72 6.17
CA ARG A 7 9.81 -34.08 4.81
C ARG A 7 10.99 -34.08 3.83
N SER A 8 12.22 -34.29 4.31
CA SER A 8 13.41 -34.32 3.46
C SER A 8 13.59 -35.63 2.66
N ASP A 9 12.81 -36.66 2.95
CA ASP A 9 12.95 -37.97 2.28
C ASP A 9 12.06 -38.15 1.03
N GLU A 10 10.96 -37.40 0.86
CA GLU A 10 10.07 -37.55 -0.32
C GLU A 10 10.54 -36.81 -1.59
N LEU A 11 11.68 -36.09 -1.53
CA LEU A 11 12.25 -35.37 -2.68
C LEU A 11 13.61 -35.91 -3.15
N ARG A 12 14.12 -36.97 -2.50
CA ARG A 12 15.40 -37.61 -2.85
C ARG A 12 15.29 -38.67 -3.95
N ASP A 13 14.10 -39.20 -4.20
CA ASP A 13 13.89 -40.35 -5.11
C ASP A 13 13.77 -39.99 -6.61
N TRP A 14 14.04 -38.75 -7.02
CA TRP A 14 14.00 -38.35 -8.44
C TRP A 14 15.39 -38.14 -9.09
N TYR A 15 16.48 -38.33 -8.33
CA TYR A 15 17.85 -38.15 -8.83
C TYR A 15 18.81 -39.28 -8.41
N ALA A 16 18.31 -40.48 -8.12
CA ALA A 16 19.16 -41.66 -7.97
C ALA A 16 19.43 -42.29 -9.35
N GLU A 17 20.70 -42.32 -9.74
CA GLU A 17 21.19 -43.08 -10.89
C GLU A 17 21.02 -44.58 -10.59
N ASP A 18 20.14 -45.26 -11.32
CA ASP A 18 20.09 -46.73 -11.35
C ASP A 18 21.18 -47.22 -12.32
N GLU A 19 22.32 -47.64 -11.77
CA GLU A 19 23.22 -48.61 -12.39
C GLU A 19 22.56 -50.00 -12.35
N ASP A 20 21.89 -50.39 -13.45
CA ASP A 20 21.82 -51.76 -13.99
C ASP A 20 20.73 -51.83 -15.08
N GLY A 21 21.14 -51.65 -16.33
CA GLY A 21 20.27 -51.78 -17.51
C GLY A 21 20.14 -53.23 -18.01
N PRO A 22 18.99 -53.62 -18.60
CA PRO A 22 18.74 -54.97 -19.07
C PRO A 22 19.60 -55.32 -20.31
N THR A 23 19.95 -56.61 -20.43
CA THR A 23 20.69 -57.17 -21.58
C THR A 23 19.85 -57.22 -22.86
N VAL A 24 20.53 -57.00 -23.98
CA VAL A 24 20.06 -57.01 -25.37
C VAL A 24 19.44 -58.37 -25.73
N ASP A 25 18.12 -58.51 -25.64
CA ASP A 25 17.32 -59.40 -26.51
C ASP A 25 15.78 -59.35 -26.33
N ASP A 26 15.21 -58.37 -25.62
CA ASP A 26 13.74 -58.32 -25.41
C ASP A 26 13.15 -56.93 -25.64
N LEU A 27 13.04 -56.47 -26.89
CA LEU A 27 12.26 -55.28 -27.27
C LEU A 27 11.52 -55.47 -28.61
N GLY A 28 10.18 -55.61 -28.52
CA GLY A 28 9.25 -55.32 -29.60
C GLY A 28 9.09 -53.80 -29.82
N PRO A 29 8.33 -53.38 -30.85
CA PRO A 29 8.65 -52.23 -31.70
C PRO A 29 8.70 -50.89 -30.94
N ARG A 30 9.92 -50.53 -30.51
CA ARG A 30 10.30 -49.21 -29.99
C ARG A 30 11.30 -48.51 -30.90
N ASP A 31 11.34 -48.85 -32.18
CA ASP A 31 12.42 -48.42 -33.07
C ASP A 31 12.20 -47.07 -33.76
N HIS A 32 11.13 -46.31 -33.46
CA HIS A 32 10.93 -45.04 -34.16
C HIS A 32 11.68 -43.85 -33.55
N GLU A 33 11.90 -43.81 -32.23
CA GLU A 33 12.62 -42.71 -31.59
C GLU A 33 14.14 -42.94 -31.55
N GLU A 34 14.60 -44.19 -31.41
CA GLU A 34 16.03 -44.52 -31.41
C GLU A 34 16.67 -44.47 -32.82
N LEU A 35 15.93 -44.83 -33.88
CA LEU A 35 16.42 -44.66 -35.25
C LEU A 35 16.53 -43.19 -35.67
N ILE A 36 15.72 -42.29 -35.09
CA ILE A 36 15.86 -40.84 -35.30
C ILE A 36 17.10 -40.30 -34.57
N ALA A 37 17.43 -40.86 -33.40
CA ALA A 37 18.60 -40.45 -32.62
C ALA A 37 19.93 -40.92 -33.24
N ALA A 38 19.94 -42.08 -33.91
CA ALA A 38 21.17 -42.68 -34.48
C ALA A 38 21.59 -42.13 -35.86
N ALA A 39 20.76 -41.32 -36.53
CA ALA A 39 21.02 -40.81 -37.89
C ALA A 39 21.54 -39.36 -37.98
N ILE A 40 21.77 -38.69 -36.85
CA ILE A 40 22.04 -37.25 -36.80
C ILE A 40 23.54 -36.98 -36.96
N THR A 41 23.94 -36.53 -38.15
CA THR A 41 25.27 -35.91 -38.39
C THR A 41 25.24 -34.43 -37.97
N GLU A 42 26.40 -33.76 -37.85
CA GLU A 42 26.49 -32.35 -37.41
C GLU A 42 25.64 -31.35 -38.23
N SER A 43 25.18 -31.72 -39.42
CA SER A 43 24.24 -30.97 -40.26
C SER A 43 22.75 -31.07 -39.86
N ASP A 44 22.38 -31.93 -38.90
CA ASP A 44 20.99 -32.14 -38.45
C ASP A 44 20.59 -31.34 -37.18
N ARG A 45 21.43 -30.43 -36.69
CA ARG A 45 21.09 -29.57 -35.54
C ARG A 45 19.92 -28.60 -35.80
N ASP A 46 19.48 -28.48 -37.05
CA ASP A 46 18.41 -27.59 -37.54
C ASP A 46 17.01 -28.22 -37.62
N VAL A 47 16.87 -29.52 -37.29
CA VAL A 47 15.57 -30.21 -37.31
C VAL A 47 14.93 -30.19 -35.91
N TRP A 48 13.76 -29.61 -35.82
CA TRP A 48 12.98 -29.42 -34.60
C TRP A 48 11.82 -30.42 -34.50
N PRO A 49 11.30 -30.70 -33.29
CA PRO A 49 10.08 -31.48 -33.12
C PRO A 49 8.92 -30.88 -33.92
N GLY A 50 8.11 -31.74 -34.53
CA GLY A 50 7.00 -31.32 -35.37
C GLY A 50 5.85 -30.66 -34.58
N PRO A 51 4.93 -29.96 -35.26
CA PRO A 51 3.79 -29.30 -34.61
C PRO A 51 2.85 -30.21 -33.82
N ALA A 52 2.90 -31.53 -34.04
CA ALA A 52 2.12 -32.53 -33.30
C ALA A 52 2.70 -32.83 -31.90
N ALA A 53 3.91 -32.35 -31.58
CA ALA A 53 4.58 -32.55 -30.30
C ALA A 53 4.90 -31.21 -29.61
N PRO A 54 3.89 -30.40 -29.24
CA PRO A 54 4.08 -29.05 -28.71
C PRO A 54 4.93 -29.01 -27.43
N LEU A 55 4.87 -30.05 -26.58
CA LEU A 55 5.70 -30.16 -25.38
C LEU A 55 7.20 -30.32 -25.70
N ALA A 56 7.54 -31.13 -26.71
CA ALA A 56 8.91 -31.29 -27.16
C ALA A 56 9.46 -29.98 -27.76
N VAL A 57 8.63 -29.27 -28.54
CA VAL A 57 8.96 -27.93 -29.04
C VAL A 57 9.17 -26.93 -27.89
N ALA A 58 8.30 -26.95 -26.88
CA ALA A 58 8.41 -26.10 -25.70
C ALA A 58 9.72 -26.35 -24.94
N HIS A 59 10.09 -27.60 -24.68
CA HIS A 59 11.37 -27.95 -24.05
C HIS A 59 12.57 -27.46 -24.87
N ARG A 60 12.50 -27.55 -26.21
CA ARG A 60 13.55 -27.05 -27.11
C ARG A 60 13.64 -25.52 -27.03
N LEU A 61 12.52 -24.80 -27.08
CA LEU A 61 12.48 -23.33 -26.93
C LEU A 61 13.04 -22.87 -25.58
N TYR A 62 12.73 -23.59 -24.51
CA TYR A 62 13.22 -23.28 -23.17
C TYR A 62 14.74 -23.34 -23.01
N ARG A 63 15.47 -23.98 -23.93
CA ARG A 63 16.95 -23.97 -23.91
C ARG A 63 17.51 -22.56 -24.08
N ALA A 64 16.82 -21.67 -24.80
CA ALA A 64 17.20 -20.27 -24.94
C ALA A 64 16.89 -19.43 -23.68
N TRP A 65 16.04 -19.95 -22.79
CA TRP A 65 15.59 -19.29 -21.56
C TRP A 65 16.24 -19.93 -20.32
N ARG A 66 17.54 -20.17 -20.42
CA ARG A 66 18.38 -20.69 -19.34
C ARG A 66 19.69 -19.93 -19.25
N THR A 67 20.22 -19.82 -18.04
CA THR A 67 21.60 -19.36 -17.81
C THR A 67 22.60 -20.39 -18.35
N ALA A 68 23.88 -20.02 -18.42
CA ALA A 68 24.96 -20.95 -18.74
C ALA A 68 25.01 -22.15 -17.75
N SER A 69 24.62 -21.93 -16.49
CA SER A 69 24.47 -22.98 -15.47
C SER A 69 23.17 -23.80 -15.58
N GLY A 70 22.33 -23.52 -16.58
CA GLY A 70 21.09 -24.26 -16.84
C GLY A 70 19.86 -23.77 -16.05
N ALA A 71 19.98 -22.77 -15.18
CA ALA A 71 18.85 -22.25 -14.41
C ALA A 71 17.87 -21.48 -15.31
N ARG A 72 16.55 -21.65 -15.09
CA ARG A 72 15.51 -21.06 -15.96
C ARG A 72 15.45 -19.54 -15.80
N THR A 73 15.22 -18.82 -16.89
CA THR A 73 15.09 -17.35 -16.94
C THR A 73 13.73 -16.88 -17.49
N LEU A 74 12.81 -17.82 -17.73
CA LEU A 74 11.42 -17.57 -18.09
C LEU A 74 10.53 -18.48 -17.23
N LEU A 75 9.46 -17.94 -16.66
CA LEU A 75 8.51 -18.65 -15.81
C LEU A 75 7.07 -18.24 -16.14
N CYS A 76 6.11 -19.10 -15.82
CA CYS A 76 4.69 -18.77 -15.82
C CYS A 76 4.18 -18.79 -14.37
N TRP A 77 3.86 -17.62 -13.84
CA TRP A 77 3.42 -17.42 -12.46
C TRP A 77 2.11 -16.64 -12.43
N ARG A 78 1.07 -17.17 -11.76
CA ARG A 78 -0.28 -16.58 -11.67
C ARG A 78 -0.85 -16.13 -13.03
N GLY A 79 -0.70 -17.00 -14.04
CA GLY A 79 -1.19 -16.78 -15.41
C GLY A 79 -0.43 -15.72 -16.20
N THR A 80 0.75 -15.30 -15.72
CA THR A 80 1.57 -14.24 -16.32
C THR A 80 2.98 -14.75 -16.58
N TRP A 81 3.61 -14.28 -17.65
CA TRP A 81 4.99 -14.61 -17.98
C TRP A 81 5.96 -13.72 -17.21
N MET A 82 6.93 -14.32 -16.55
CA MET A 82 8.00 -13.63 -15.83
C MET A 82 9.33 -13.91 -16.51
N GLN A 83 10.08 -12.87 -16.83
CA GLN A 83 11.44 -12.97 -17.38
C GLN A 83 12.46 -12.47 -16.35
N TRP A 84 13.57 -13.19 -16.21
CA TRP A 84 14.71 -12.77 -15.42
C TRP A 84 15.65 -11.87 -16.23
N HIS A 85 16.03 -10.73 -15.67
CA HIS A 85 16.87 -9.73 -16.33
C HIS A 85 18.27 -9.59 -15.71
N GLY A 86 18.67 -10.52 -14.85
CA GLY A 86 19.88 -10.43 -14.02
C GLY A 86 19.52 -10.04 -12.59
N PRO A 87 19.23 -8.77 -12.30
CA PRO A 87 18.96 -8.35 -10.92
C PRO A 87 17.60 -8.80 -10.36
N HIS A 88 16.59 -9.02 -11.21
CA HIS A 88 15.23 -9.37 -10.76
C HIS A 88 14.39 -9.96 -11.90
N TRP A 89 13.20 -10.43 -11.54
CA TRP A 89 12.14 -10.90 -12.43
C TRP A 89 11.12 -9.79 -12.70
N SER A 90 10.67 -9.67 -13.95
CA SER A 90 9.56 -8.78 -14.31
C SER A 90 8.59 -9.42 -15.30
N GLU A 91 7.36 -8.91 -15.33
CA GLU A 91 6.33 -9.37 -16.29
C GLU A 91 6.80 -9.13 -17.72
N MET A 92 6.78 -10.18 -18.53
CA MET A 92 7.03 -10.16 -19.97
C MET A 92 5.69 -10.07 -20.70
N ASP A 93 5.60 -9.20 -21.71
CA ASP A 93 4.42 -9.13 -22.56
C ASP A 93 4.23 -10.45 -23.34
N THR A 94 3.06 -11.07 -23.19
CA THR A 94 2.69 -12.28 -23.93
C THR A 94 2.79 -12.09 -25.45
N ALA A 95 2.54 -10.88 -25.97
CA ALA A 95 2.71 -10.61 -27.40
C ALA A 95 4.19 -10.66 -27.82
N GLN A 96 5.10 -10.20 -26.97
CA GLN A 96 6.54 -10.30 -27.18
C GLN A 96 7.00 -11.76 -27.18
N LEU A 97 6.55 -12.58 -26.22
CA LEU A 97 6.87 -14.01 -26.19
C LEU A 97 6.33 -14.71 -27.43
N ARG A 98 5.08 -14.42 -27.81
CA ARG A 98 4.46 -14.96 -29.03
C ARG A 98 5.27 -14.61 -30.28
N LYS A 99 5.70 -13.36 -30.42
CA LYS A 99 6.57 -12.93 -31.53
C LYS A 99 7.86 -13.76 -31.58
N HIS A 100 8.53 -13.93 -30.45
CA HIS A 100 9.75 -14.74 -30.36
C HIS A 100 9.51 -16.20 -30.80
N VAL A 101 8.39 -16.80 -30.41
CA VAL A 101 8.01 -18.16 -30.84
C VAL A 101 7.76 -18.21 -32.35
N TYR A 102 7.02 -17.26 -32.93
CA TYR A 102 6.82 -17.18 -34.38
C TYR A 102 8.13 -17.02 -35.14
N ASP A 103 8.98 -16.10 -34.71
CA ASP A 103 10.25 -15.80 -35.38
C ASP A 103 11.19 -17.01 -35.34
N THR A 104 11.23 -17.73 -34.22
CA THR A 104 12.08 -18.93 -34.04
C THR A 104 11.56 -20.08 -34.89
N LEU A 105 10.28 -20.45 -34.72
CA LEU A 105 9.69 -21.58 -35.42
C LEU A 105 9.59 -21.33 -36.93
N GLY A 106 9.46 -20.07 -37.35
CA GLY A 106 9.44 -19.69 -38.76
C GLY A 106 10.78 -19.91 -39.47
N ARG A 107 11.89 -20.11 -38.76
CA ARG A 107 13.24 -20.25 -39.35
C ARG A 107 13.76 -21.68 -39.34
N VAL A 108 13.06 -22.61 -38.70
CA VAL A 108 13.52 -23.99 -38.49
C VAL A 108 12.71 -24.99 -39.31
N ASN A 109 13.29 -26.16 -39.52
CA ASN A 109 12.63 -27.27 -40.18
C ASN A 109 12.15 -28.30 -39.15
N CYS A 110 11.19 -29.15 -39.53
CA CYS A 110 10.79 -30.34 -38.79
C CYS A 110 10.61 -31.52 -39.76
N LEU A 111 10.56 -32.73 -39.22
CA LEU A 111 10.35 -33.92 -40.04
C LEU A 111 8.86 -34.16 -40.31
N ARG A 112 8.54 -34.41 -41.57
CA ARG A 112 7.24 -34.94 -41.99
C ARG A 112 7.40 -36.40 -42.41
N ALA A 113 6.59 -37.28 -41.84
CA ALA A 113 6.49 -38.66 -42.30
C ALA A 113 5.78 -38.71 -43.66
N VAL A 114 6.48 -39.21 -44.68
CA VAL A 114 5.91 -39.49 -46.00
C VAL A 114 5.38 -40.92 -45.97
N ARG A 115 4.07 -41.07 -46.20
CA ARG A 115 3.41 -42.38 -46.17
C ARG A 115 3.09 -42.87 -47.58
N MET A 116 3.37 -44.14 -47.85
CA MET A 116 2.94 -44.85 -49.06
C MET A 116 2.23 -46.12 -48.63
N GLY A 117 0.98 -46.32 -49.07
CA GLY A 117 0.20 -47.49 -48.69
C GLY A 117 -0.23 -47.57 -47.22
N GLY A 118 -0.05 -46.50 -46.44
CA GLY A 118 -0.38 -46.46 -45.00
C GLY A 118 0.85 -46.51 -44.08
N ASP A 119 1.93 -47.10 -44.58
CA ASP A 119 3.22 -47.23 -43.89
C ASP A 119 4.10 -45.99 -44.09
N ILE A 120 4.92 -45.69 -43.09
CA ILE A 120 5.91 -44.60 -43.16
C ILE A 120 7.07 -45.10 -44.03
N HIS A 121 7.25 -44.48 -45.19
CA HIS A 121 8.32 -44.85 -46.12
C HIS A 121 9.62 -44.14 -45.79
N HIS A 122 9.57 -42.83 -45.50
CA HIS A 122 10.72 -42.02 -45.07
C HIS A 122 10.25 -40.73 -44.39
N TYR A 123 11.20 -39.99 -43.81
CA TYR A 123 10.98 -38.64 -43.30
C TYR A 123 11.66 -37.62 -44.20
N GLU A 124 10.99 -36.49 -44.43
CA GLU A 124 11.58 -35.36 -45.15
C GLU A 124 11.55 -34.09 -44.29
N PRO A 125 12.58 -33.23 -44.37
CA PRO A 125 12.58 -31.95 -43.69
C PRO A 125 11.65 -30.97 -44.40
N ILE A 126 10.70 -30.42 -43.66
CA ILE A 126 9.80 -29.34 -44.10
C ILE A 126 9.95 -28.13 -43.19
N ARG A 127 9.59 -26.94 -43.66
CA ARG A 127 9.52 -25.76 -42.79
C ARG A 127 8.48 -25.98 -41.69
N TRP A 128 8.78 -25.58 -40.45
CA TRP A 128 7.85 -25.79 -39.32
C TRP A 128 6.49 -25.09 -39.50
N ASP A 129 6.48 -23.97 -40.24
CA ASP A 129 5.28 -23.23 -40.68
C ASP A 129 4.34 -22.83 -39.51
N PRO A 130 4.75 -21.85 -38.67
CA PRO A 130 3.96 -21.47 -37.52
C PRO A 130 2.66 -20.75 -37.90
N ASN A 131 1.56 -21.17 -37.29
CA ASN A 131 0.25 -20.52 -37.40
C ASN A 131 -0.37 -20.29 -36.01
N LYS A 132 -1.51 -19.60 -35.96
CA LYS A 132 -2.17 -19.21 -34.71
C LYS A 132 -2.42 -20.40 -33.77
N LYS A 133 -2.90 -21.53 -34.30
CA LYS A 133 -3.22 -22.72 -33.50
C LYS A 133 -1.94 -23.36 -32.97
N ARG A 134 -1.00 -23.68 -33.87
CA ARG A 134 0.27 -24.34 -33.50
C ARG A 134 1.07 -23.54 -32.48
N VAL A 135 1.12 -22.21 -32.62
CA VAL A 135 1.81 -21.34 -31.66
C VAL A 135 1.06 -21.25 -30.32
N ALA A 136 -0.27 -21.27 -30.32
CA ALA A 136 -1.04 -21.33 -29.07
C ALA A 136 -0.76 -22.62 -28.31
N ASP A 137 -0.77 -23.78 -28.99
CA ASP A 137 -0.48 -25.09 -28.39
C ASP A 137 0.94 -25.12 -27.79
N VAL A 138 1.93 -24.52 -28.48
CA VAL A 138 3.31 -24.39 -27.97
C VAL A 138 3.38 -23.44 -26.77
N LEU A 139 2.70 -22.29 -26.79
CA LEU A 139 2.70 -21.35 -25.65
C LEU A 139 2.05 -21.97 -24.41
N GLU A 140 0.98 -22.75 -24.57
CA GLU A 140 0.35 -23.51 -23.50
C GLU A 140 1.32 -24.56 -22.93
N ALA A 141 1.98 -25.33 -23.78
CA ALA A 141 3.00 -26.29 -23.35
C ALA A 141 4.20 -25.60 -22.66
N MET A 142 4.65 -24.44 -23.16
CA MET A 142 5.68 -23.64 -22.50
C MET A 142 5.21 -23.15 -21.12
N ALA A 143 3.93 -22.83 -20.96
CA ALA A 143 3.38 -22.36 -19.68
C ALA A 143 3.38 -23.50 -18.66
N ALA A 144 3.07 -24.72 -19.09
CA ALA A 144 3.18 -25.93 -18.28
C ALA A 144 4.65 -26.20 -17.88
N VAL A 145 5.60 -26.13 -18.82
CA VAL A 145 7.03 -26.36 -18.54
C VAL A 145 7.57 -25.36 -17.52
N GLY A 146 7.24 -24.07 -17.68
CA GLY A 146 7.71 -22.99 -16.80
C GLY A 146 6.84 -22.71 -15.59
N HIS A 147 5.85 -23.56 -15.30
CA HIS A 147 4.87 -23.29 -14.26
C HIS A 147 5.52 -23.15 -12.89
N VAL A 148 5.14 -22.09 -12.18
CA VAL A 148 5.43 -21.87 -10.76
C VAL A 148 4.11 -21.76 -10.03
N SER A 149 4.00 -22.47 -8.90
CA SER A 149 2.79 -22.46 -8.08
C SER A 149 2.34 -21.04 -7.77
N ALA A 150 1.03 -20.81 -7.81
CA ALA A 150 0.43 -19.54 -7.44
C ALA A 150 0.63 -19.20 -5.96
N ASP A 151 0.96 -20.18 -5.11
CA ASP A 151 1.18 -19.99 -3.67
C ASP A 151 2.60 -19.48 -3.33
N ILE A 152 3.50 -19.45 -4.32
CA ILE A 152 4.84 -18.89 -4.14
C ILE A 152 4.76 -17.37 -4.31
N ASP A 153 5.06 -16.63 -3.24
CA ASP A 153 5.15 -15.17 -3.25
C ASP A 153 6.62 -14.71 -3.29
N PRO A 154 6.97 -13.72 -4.14
CA PRO A 154 8.30 -13.12 -4.13
C PRO A 154 8.50 -12.19 -2.91
N PRO A 155 9.70 -12.10 -2.31
CA PRO A 155 10.92 -12.83 -2.67
C PRO A 155 10.97 -14.25 -2.10
N THR A 156 11.28 -15.25 -2.93
CA THR A 156 11.45 -16.66 -2.51
C THR A 156 12.57 -17.34 -3.31
N TRP A 157 13.31 -18.27 -2.72
CA TRP A 157 14.23 -19.15 -3.44
C TRP A 157 13.45 -20.27 -4.15
N LEU A 158 13.50 -20.32 -5.48
CA LEU A 158 12.82 -21.35 -6.29
C LEU A 158 13.55 -22.69 -6.31
N ILE A 159 14.88 -22.66 -6.15
CA ILE A 159 15.74 -23.83 -6.18
C ILE A 159 16.78 -23.67 -5.08
N GLY A 160 16.87 -24.67 -4.20
CA GLY A 160 17.74 -24.65 -3.02
C GLY A 160 17.28 -23.66 -1.95
N THR A 161 17.87 -23.79 -0.76
CA THR A 161 17.85 -22.73 0.25
C THR A 161 19.11 -21.91 0.03
N GLY A 162 19.00 -20.64 -0.36
CA GLY A 162 20.16 -19.75 -0.22
C GLY A 162 20.61 -19.75 1.24
N ASP A 163 21.91 -19.54 1.50
CA ASP A 163 22.45 -19.50 2.87
C ASP A 163 21.70 -18.49 3.77
N THR A 164 21.09 -17.49 3.13
CA THR A 164 20.29 -16.44 3.75
C THR A 164 18.85 -16.53 3.26
N GLY A 165 17.89 -16.40 4.18
CA GLY A 165 16.46 -16.38 3.84
C GLY A 165 16.13 -15.29 2.82
N ALA A 166 15.29 -15.59 1.83
CA ALA A 166 15.01 -14.70 0.70
C ALA A 166 14.53 -13.30 1.10
N SER A 167 13.82 -13.18 2.23
CA SER A 167 13.35 -11.91 2.80
C SER A 167 14.45 -11.05 3.43
N GLN A 168 15.63 -11.62 3.65
CA GLN A 168 16.83 -10.93 4.16
C GLN A 168 17.79 -10.53 3.02
N VAL A 169 17.35 -10.64 1.76
CA VAL A 169 18.16 -10.32 0.58
C VAL A 169 17.53 -9.15 -0.18
N VAL A 170 18.34 -8.17 -0.52
CA VAL A 170 17.98 -7.06 -1.42
C VAL A 170 18.81 -7.15 -2.68
N SER A 171 18.17 -7.12 -3.84
CA SER A 171 18.92 -7.08 -5.10
C SER A 171 19.36 -5.66 -5.45
N CYS A 172 20.64 -5.52 -5.74
CA CYS A 172 21.31 -4.30 -6.22
C CYS A 172 21.83 -4.52 -7.64
N SER A 173 22.26 -3.47 -8.35
CA SER A 173 22.72 -3.66 -9.73
C SER A 173 24.00 -4.50 -9.86
N ASN A 174 24.75 -4.67 -8.78
CA ASN A 174 26.03 -5.41 -8.72
C ASN A 174 25.96 -6.72 -7.92
N GLY A 175 24.78 -7.15 -7.47
CA GLY A 175 24.63 -8.43 -6.78
C GLY A 175 23.44 -8.49 -5.83
N LEU A 176 23.32 -9.62 -5.14
CA LEU A 176 22.35 -9.87 -4.08
C LEU A 176 22.99 -9.53 -2.73
N LEU A 177 22.48 -8.49 -2.09
CA LEU A 177 22.94 -8.00 -0.80
C LEU A 177 22.22 -8.72 0.34
N ASP A 178 22.97 -9.43 1.16
CA ASP A 178 22.51 -9.94 2.45
C ASP A 178 22.40 -8.77 3.45
N LEU A 179 21.20 -8.57 4.01
CA LEU A 179 20.93 -7.47 4.92
C LEU A 179 21.59 -7.64 6.29
N ALA A 180 21.83 -8.87 6.75
CA ALA A 180 22.46 -9.14 8.03
C ALA A 180 24.00 -9.05 7.94
N THR A 181 24.60 -9.63 6.90
CA THR A 181 26.06 -9.71 6.76
C THR A 181 26.67 -8.58 5.94
N ARG A 182 25.85 -7.83 5.19
CA ARG A 182 26.27 -6.79 4.21
C ARG A 182 27.17 -7.33 3.09
N ARG A 183 27.12 -8.63 2.83
CA ARG A 183 27.89 -9.27 1.76
C ARG A 183 27.08 -9.34 0.48
N LEU A 184 27.77 -9.13 -0.63
CA LEU A 184 27.22 -9.35 -1.97
C LEU A 184 27.51 -10.78 -2.42
N SER A 185 26.51 -11.38 -3.06
CA SER A 185 26.64 -12.59 -3.85
C SER A 185 26.18 -12.33 -5.29
N ASP A 186 26.55 -13.21 -6.21
CA ASP A 186 26.18 -13.06 -7.62
C ASP A 186 24.67 -13.14 -7.80
N HIS A 187 24.16 -12.42 -8.81
CA HIS A 187 22.78 -12.57 -9.22
C HIS A 187 22.49 -13.99 -9.69
N THR A 188 21.35 -14.50 -9.28
CA THR A 188 20.88 -15.82 -9.72
C THR A 188 19.37 -15.79 -9.97
N PRO A 189 18.88 -16.43 -11.04
CA PRO A 189 17.44 -16.60 -11.24
C PRO A 189 16.80 -17.51 -10.19
N ALA A 190 17.59 -18.23 -9.39
CA ALA A 190 17.07 -19.03 -8.28
C ALA A 190 16.36 -18.16 -7.23
N LEU A 191 16.75 -16.89 -7.07
CA LEU A 191 15.97 -15.93 -6.28
C LEU A 191 14.82 -15.37 -7.13
N PHE A 192 13.58 -15.70 -6.78
CA PHE A 192 12.40 -15.08 -7.37
C PHE A 192 12.06 -13.78 -6.66
N ASN A 193 12.81 -12.72 -6.95
CA ASN A 193 12.54 -11.36 -6.52
C ASN A 193 11.99 -10.51 -7.69
N VAL A 194 11.07 -9.59 -7.40
CA VAL A 194 10.48 -8.68 -8.41
C VAL A 194 10.94 -7.23 -8.25
N VAL A 195 11.86 -7.00 -7.33
CA VAL A 195 12.40 -5.67 -6.99
C VAL A 195 13.92 -5.73 -6.98
N SER A 196 14.55 -4.72 -7.58
CA SER A 196 15.97 -4.44 -7.49
C SER A 196 16.19 -2.94 -7.39
N VAL A 197 17.09 -2.49 -6.52
CA VAL A 197 17.54 -1.09 -6.56
C VAL A 197 18.39 -0.86 -7.82
N PRO A 198 18.33 0.33 -8.44
CA PRO A 198 18.87 0.58 -9.78
C PRO A 198 20.36 0.97 -9.79
N PHE A 199 21.07 0.84 -8.67
CA PHE A 199 22.47 1.22 -8.51
C PHE A 199 23.23 0.17 -7.69
N ALA A 200 24.56 0.26 -7.74
CA ALA A 200 25.45 -0.67 -7.06
C ALA A 200 25.46 -0.40 -5.55
N TYR A 201 25.44 -1.47 -4.75
CA TYR A 201 25.80 -1.37 -3.35
C TYR A 201 27.31 -1.15 -3.22
N ASP A 202 27.69 -0.16 -2.43
CA ASP A 202 29.07 0.16 -2.12
C ASP A 202 29.19 0.34 -0.60
N PRO A 203 29.87 -0.58 0.13
CA PRO A 203 30.02 -0.50 1.57
C PRO A 203 30.83 0.74 2.01
N ASP A 204 31.70 1.24 1.14
CA ASP A 204 32.58 2.38 1.39
C ASP A 204 32.04 3.69 0.79
N ALA A 205 30.78 3.68 0.34
CA ALA A 205 30.14 4.86 -0.23
C ALA A 205 30.27 6.06 0.74
N PRO A 206 30.65 7.26 0.24
CA PRO A 206 30.76 8.44 1.08
C PRO A 206 29.45 8.73 1.82
N ASN A 207 29.57 9.27 3.03
CA ASN A 207 28.41 9.77 3.76
C ASN A 207 27.62 10.75 2.89
N PRO A 208 26.29 10.60 2.78
CA PRO A 208 25.48 11.40 1.86
C PRO A 208 25.27 12.81 2.44
N THR A 209 26.24 13.69 2.21
CA THR A 209 26.32 15.03 2.81
C THR A 209 25.19 15.96 2.39
N ALA A 210 24.79 15.93 1.11
CA ALA A 210 23.68 16.74 0.61
C ALA A 210 22.36 16.24 1.21
N TRP A 211 22.18 14.92 1.34
CA TRP A 211 21.04 14.33 2.03
C TRP A 211 20.97 14.76 3.49
N GLN A 212 22.06 14.62 4.24
CA GLN A 212 22.10 15.01 5.65
C GLN A 212 21.89 16.51 5.84
N THR A 213 22.44 17.34 4.96
CA THR A 213 22.24 18.79 4.98
C THR A 213 20.78 19.15 4.71
N PHE A 214 20.16 18.51 3.73
CA PHE A 214 18.73 18.65 3.47
C PHE A 214 17.90 18.26 4.70
N LEU A 215 18.18 17.11 5.32
CA LEU A 215 17.46 16.66 6.51
C LEU A 215 17.60 17.63 7.69
N LYS A 216 18.81 18.15 7.95
CA LYS A 216 19.05 19.19 8.96
C LYS A 216 18.29 20.49 8.64
N SER A 217 18.12 20.83 7.37
CA SER A 217 17.32 22.01 6.99
C SER A 217 15.81 21.82 7.21
N VAL A 218 15.33 20.57 7.09
CA VAL A 218 13.92 20.24 7.35
C VAL A 218 13.65 20.10 8.85
N TRP A 219 14.53 19.43 9.58
CA TRP A 219 14.42 19.10 11.01
C TRP A 219 15.70 19.49 11.77
N PRO A 220 15.97 20.78 12.03
CA PRO A 220 17.22 21.23 12.64
C PRO A 220 17.49 20.67 14.04
N GLU A 221 16.44 20.54 14.86
CA GLU A 221 16.52 20.12 16.26
C GLU A 221 15.70 18.85 16.53
N ASP A 222 15.26 18.16 15.48
CA ASP A 222 14.41 16.97 15.59
C ASP A 222 15.11 15.74 15.01
N ALA A 223 16.08 15.23 15.77
CA ALA A 223 16.83 14.03 15.43
C ALA A 223 15.94 12.77 15.38
N GLU A 224 14.84 12.74 16.14
CA GLU A 224 13.89 11.64 16.13
C GLU A 224 13.13 11.55 14.80
N ALA A 225 12.72 12.69 14.22
CA ALA A 225 12.12 12.73 12.89
C ALA A 225 13.06 12.18 11.81
N VAL A 226 14.34 12.56 11.88
CA VAL A 226 15.39 12.03 11.00
C VAL A 226 15.55 10.53 11.20
N ALA A 227 15.56 10.05 12.46
CA ALA A 227 15.69 8.64 12.78
C ALA A 227 14.48 7.81 12.29
N LEU A 228 13.27 8.33 12.43
CA LEU A 228 12.05 7.71 11.91
C LEU A 228 12.10 7.60 10.39
N LEU A 229 12.49 8.67 9.68
CA LEU A 229 12.64 8.62 8.23
C LEU A 229 13.69 7.60 7.80
N GLN A 230 14.81 7.54 8.51
CA GLN A 230 15.88 6.58 8.24
C GLN A 230 15.42 5.13 8.38
N GLU A 231 14.71 4.83 9.48
CA GLU A 231 14.11 3.52 9.74
C GLU A 231 13.09 3.16 8.66
N PHE A 232 12.24 4.12 8.26
CA PHE A 232 11.20 3.87 7.26
C PHE A 232 11.80 3.64 5.86
N LEU A 233 12.86 4.36 5.49
CA LEU A 233 13.57 4.10 4.22
C LEU A 233 14.22 2.71 4.23
N GLY A 234 14.87 2.32 5.34
CA GLY A 234 15.43 0.98 5.51
C GLY A 234 14.36 -0.10 5.44
N TYR A 235 13.23 0.14 6.10
CA TYR A 235 12.05 -0.72 6.07
C TYR A 235 11.56 -0.93 4.64
N ILE A 236 11.33 0.14 3.87
CA ILE A 236 10.89 0.02 2.46
C ILE A 236 11.89 -0.80 1.63
N VAL A 237 13.19 -0.47 1.69
CA VAL A 237 14.26 -1.16 0.94
C VAL A 237 14.31 -2.64 1.26
N SER A 238 14.13 -3.02 2.52
CA SER A 238 14.18 -4.43 2.96
C SER A 238 13.03 -5.32 2.49
N GLY A 239 11.97 -4.77 1.89
CA GLY A 239 10.78 -5.56 1.53
C GLY A 239 9.88 -5.98 2.70
N ARG A 240 10.30 -5.77 3.96
CA ARG A 240 9.51 -6.03 5.18
C ARG A 240 8.16 -5.32 5.28
N THR A 241 7.12 -6.06 5.66
CA THR A 241 5.75 -5.54 5.91
C THR A 241 5.28 -5.73 7.36
N ASP A 242 6.12 -6.35 8.20
CA ASP A 242 5.81 -6.84 9.55
C ASP A 242 5.42 -5.74 10.56
N GLN A 243 5.82 -4.49 10.32
CA GLN A 243 5.51 -3.39 11.22
C GLN A 243 4.10 -2.82 11.02
N GLN A 244 3.45 -3.14 9.90
CA GLN A 244 2.09 -2.69 9.56
C GLN A 244 1.91 -1.17 9.67
N LYS A 245 2.92 -0.39 9.27
CA LYS A 245 2.92 1.07 9.31
C LYS A 245 2.92 1.73 7.93
N MET A 246 2.30 2.90 7.88
CA MET A 246 2.38 3.90 6.81
C MET A 246 3.17 5.11 7.30
N LEU A 247 3.72 5.90 6.38
CA LEU A 247 4.38 7.16 6.70
C LEU A 247 3.60 8.34 6.14
N GLY A 248 3.32 9.34 6.95
CA GLY A 248 2.74 10.61 6.56
C GLY A 248 3.75 11.74 6.68
N LEU A 249 3.97 12.48 5.60
CA LEU A 249 4.73 13.73 5.59
C LEU A 249 3.75 14.89 5.45
N PHE A 250 3.66 15.73 6.48
CA PHE A 250 2.69 16.84 6.55
C PHE A 250 3.37 18.18 6.78
N GLY A 251 2.88 19.26 6.16
CA GLY A 251 3.46 20.60 6.31
C GLY A 251 3.10 21.52 5.15
N PRO A 252 3.49 22.80 5.13
CA PRO A 252 3.08 23.74 4.08
C PRO A 252 3.67 23.39 2.71
N THR A 253 3.23 24.11 1.67
CA THR A 253 3.85 24.00 0.35
C THR A 253 5.34 24.33 0.43
N ARG A 254 6.13 23.70 -0.45
CA ARG A 254 7.59 23.84 -0.49
C ARG A 254 8.30 23.47 0.83
N SER A 255 7.75 22.56 1.63
CA SER A 255 8.41 22.11 2.87
C SER A 255 9.47 21.01 2.73
N GLY A 256 9.74 20.54 1.51
CA GLY A 256 10.67 19.42 1.26
C GLY A 256 9.98 18.06 1.07
N LYS A 257 8.66 17.92 1.34
CA LYS A 257 7.89 16.68 1.08
C LYS A 257 8.14 16.09 -0.31
N GLY A 258 8.05 16.94 -1.32
CA GLY A 258 8.24 16.55 -2.72
C GLY A 258 9.68 16.10 -3.02
N THR A 259 10.68 16.61 -2.30
CA THR A 259 12.07 16.17 -2.43
C THR A 259 12.24 14.74 -1.92
N ILE A 260 11.69 14.42 -0.74
CA ILE A 260 11.67 13.06 -0.20
C ILE A 260 10.87 12.13 -1.13
N GLY A 261 9.69 12.57 -1.58
CA GLY A 261 8.85 11.82 -2.51
C GLY A 261 9.49 11.54 -3.87
N ARG A 262 10.41 12.39 -4.34
CA ARG A 262 11.20 12.16 -5.58
C ARG A 262 12.45 11.31 -5.35
N LEU A 263 13.02 11.32 -4.15
CA LEU A 263 14.15 10.47 -3.80
C LEU A 263 13.73 8.99 -3.74
N LEU A 264 12.57 8.68 -3.16
CA LEU A 264 12.12 7.30 -2.97
C LEU A 264 12.06 6.47 -4.29
N PRO A 265 11.49 6.96 -5.41
CA PRO A 265 11.56 6.28 -6.69
C PRO A 265 12.97 6.13 -7.27
N LYS A 266 13.91 7.00 -6.91
CA LYS A 266 15.32 6.86 -7.32
C LYS A 266 16.02 5.78 -6.50
N LEU A 267 15.70 5.71 -5.21
CA LEU A 267 16.24 4.72 -4.29
C LEU A 267 15.78 3.30 -4.64
N LEU A 268 14.48 3.10 -4.88
CA LEU A 268 13.92 1.78 -5.19
C LEU A 268 13.95 1.42 -6.67
N GLY A 269 14.06 2.39 -7.56
CA GLY A 269 13.83 2.23 -8.99
C GLY A 269 12.39 2.60 -9.37
N ARG A 270 12.26 3.44 -10.41
CA ARG A 270 10.98 4.04 -10.82
C ARG A 270 9.91 2.99 -11.16
N GLY A 271 10.31 1.84 -11.68
CA GLY A 271 9.41 0.73 -12.00
C GLY A 271 8.77 0.07 -10.78
N HIS A 272 9.28 0.30 -9.57
CA HIS A 272 8.81 -0.35 -8.33
C HIS A 272 7.95 0.59 -7.46
N VAL A 273 7.68 1.82 -7.92
CA VAL A 273 6.86 2.80 -7.19
C VAL A 273 5.64 3.18 -8.00
N VAL A 274 4.52 3.35 -7.33
CA VAL A 274 3.26 3.81 -7.92
C VAL A 274 2.73 5.05 -7.20
N GLY A 275 2.07 5.94 -7.94
CA GLY A 275 1.51 7.18 -7.40
C GLY A 275 -0.03 7.22 -7.46
N PRO A 276 -0.75 6.39 -6.67
CA PRO A 276 -2.20 6.40 -6.69
C PRO A 276 -2.77 7.61 -5.94
N THR A 277 -3.97 8.04 -6.31
CA THR A 277 -4.77 8.93 -5.47
C THR A 277 -5.59 8.10 -4.47
N LEU A 278 -5.92 8.67 -3.30
CA LEU A 278 -6.82 8.00 -2.34
C LEU A 278 -8.16 7.61 -2.98
N ALA A 279 -8.74 8.49 -3.79
CA ALA A 279 -9.98 8.20 -4.52
C ALA A 279 -9.81 7.00 -5.48
N SER A 280 -8.69 6.92 -6.21
CA SER A 280 -8.46 5.81 -7.14
C SER A 280 -8.37 4.46 -6.43
N ILE A 281 -7.75 4.42 -5.23
CA ILE A 281 -7.66 3.21 -4.39
C ILE A 281 -9.05 2.71 -4.02
N GLY A 282 -10.08 3.55 -3.90
CA GLY A 282 -11.45 3.13 -3.61
C GLY A 282 -12.25 2.58 -4.81
N THR A 283 -11.67 2.51 -6.01
CA THR A 283 -12.39 2.06 -7.23
C THR A 283 -12.19 0.57 -7.52
N ASN A 284 -13.06 -0.06 -8.31
CA ASN A 284 -12.98 -1.51 -8.57
C ASN A 284 -11.59 -2.00 -9.01
N PHE A 285 -10.94 -1.26 -9.92
CA PHE A 285 -9.60 -1.58 -10.45
C PHE A 285 -8.47 -0.79 -9.76
N GLY A 286 -8.76 -0.09 -8.67
CA GLY A 286 -7.85 0.82 -7.99
C GLY A 286 -6.60 0.16 -7.41
N LEU A 287 -6.68 -1.14 -7.11
CA LEU A 287 -5.59 -1.93 -6.53
C LEU A 287 -4.69 -2.58 -7.58
N ALA A 288 -5.14 -2.72 -8.83
CA ALA A 288 -4.35 -3.37 -9.88
C ALA A 288 -2.96 -2.74 -10.10
N PRO A 289 -2.79 -1.41 -10.03
CA PRO A 289 -1.46 -0.78 -10.13
C PRO A 289 -0.50 -1.10 -8.98
N LEU A 290 -1.00 -1.61 -7.84
CA LEU A 290 -0.19 -1.94 -6.66
C LEU A 290 0.46 -3.32 -6.77
N LEU A 291 0.03 -4.17 -7.71
CA LEU A 291 0.54 -5.53 -7.88
C LEU A 291 2.06 -5.52 -8.10
N GLY A 292 2.78 -6.21 -7.21
CA GLY A 292 4.25 -6.29 -7.23
C GLY A 292 4.98 -4.97 -6.94
N LYS A 293 4.27 -3.92 -6.50
CA LYS A 293 4.87 -2.62 -6.18
C LYS A 293 5.14 -2.51 -4.67
N PRO A 294 6.39 -2.44 -4.22
CA PRO A 294 6.73 -2.31 -2.80
C PRO A 294 6.33 -0.97 -2.18
N LEU A 295 6.11 0.08 -2.98
CA LEU A 295 5.85 1.42 -2.49
C LEU A 295 4.75 2.14 -3.29
N ALA A 296 3.78 2.70 -2.57
CA ALA A 296 2.79 3.63 -3.09
C ALA A 296 2.97 5.01 -2.45
N ILE A 297 3.15 6.05 -3.28
CA ILE A 297 3.25 7.44 -2.84
C ILE A 297 1.95 8.15 -3.17
N VAL A 298 1.15 8.44 -2.16
CA VAL A 298 -0.09 9.19 -2.29
C VAL A 298 0.22 10.67 -2.16
N SER A 299 0.16 11.39 -3.28
CA SER A 299 0.34 12.84 -3.29
C SER A 299 -1.00 13.55 -3.18
N ASP A 300 -1.06 14.59 -2.35
CA ASP A 300 -2.26 15.43 -2.13
C ASP A 300 -3.46 14.60 -1.65
N ALA A 301 -3.36 14.09 -0.43
CA ALA A 301 -4.39 13.31 0.25
C ALA A 301 -5.59 14.18 0.69
N ARG A 302 -6.21 14.89 -0.24
CA ARG A 302 -7.51 15.53 -0.03
C ARG A 302 -8.59 14.51 -0.34
N LEU A 303 -9.16 13.92 0.71
CA LEU A 303 -10.38 13.13 0.58
C LEU A 303 -11.54 14.11 0.33
N GLY A 304 -11.92 14.27 -0.94
CA GLY A 304 -13.21 14.87 -1.30
C GLY A 304 -14.38 13.97 -0.86
N SER A 305 -15.60 14.28 -1.31
CA SER A 305 -16.87 13.59 -1.01
C SER A 305 -16.99 12.11 -1.44
N THR A 306 -15.88 11.45 -1.78
CA THR A 306 -15.84 10.02 -2.12
C THR A 306 -16.06 9.18 -0.85
N PRO A 307 -16.73 8.00 -0.91
CA PRO A 307 -16.94 7.15 0.26
C PRO A 307 -15.60 6.72 0.88
N GLY A 308 -15.16 7.47 1.89
CA GLY A 308 -13.88 7.27 2.57
C GLY A 308 -13.75 5.89 3.19
N HIS A 309 -14.85 5.22 3.52
CA HIS A 309 -14.84 3.90 4.16
C HIS A 309 -14.10 2.84 3.34
N LEU A 310 -14.33 2.75 2.02
CA LEU A 310 -13.67 1.73 1.19
C LEU A 310 -12.16 2.01 1.03
N VAL A 311 -11.78 3.29 0.99
CA VAL A 311 -10.36 3.67 0.97
C VAL A 311 -9.69 3.27 2.28
N VAL A 312 -10.35 3.58 3.41
CA VAL A 312 -9.89 3.20 4.76
C VAL A 312 -9.74 1.69 4.89
N GLU A 313 -10.75 0.94 4.50
CA GLU A 313 -10.75 -0.53 4.48
C GLU A 313 -9.57 -1.07 3.68
N ARG A 314 -9.35 -0.58 2.45
CA ARG A 314 -8.23 -1.04 1.61
C ARG A 314 -6.87 -0.66 2.17
N LEU A 315 -6.70 0.55 2.70
CA LEU A 315 -5.46 0.94 3.38
C LEU A 315 -5.19 0.04 4.58
N LEU A 316 -6.21 -0.26 5.38
CA LEU A 316 -6.09 -1.18 6.51
C LEU A 316 -5.79 -2.60 6.04
N SER A 317 -6.47 -3.14 5.05
CA SER A 317 -6.19 -4.51 4.60
C SER A 317 -4.79 -4.66 4.02
N ILE A 318 -4.32 -3.70 3.21
CA ILE A 318 -2.97 -3.75 2.64
C ILE A 318 -1.91 -3.62 3.75
N THR A 319 -2.06 -2.64 4.63
CA THR A 319 -1.09 -2.42 5.71
C THR A 319 -1.13 -3.51 6.78
N GLY A 320 -2.26 -4.20 6.93
CA GLY A 320 -2.45 -5.33 7.84
C GLY A 320 -1.95 -6.66 7.30
N GLU A 321 -1.46 -6.69 6.05
CA GLU A 321 -1.08 -7.91 5.32
C GLU A 321 -2.24 -8.89 5.08
N ASP A 322 -3.46 -8.38 4.98
CA ASP A 322 -4.63 -9.19 4.66
C ASP A 322 -4.59 -9.63 3.20
N MET A 323 -5.16 -10.80 2.91
CA MET A 323 -5.37 -11.24 1.52
C MET A 323 -6.46 -10.39 0.87
N LEU A 324 -6.18 -9.89 -0.33
CA LEU A 324 -7.10 -9.08 -1.11
C LEU A 324 -7.33 -9.70 -2.49
N THR A 325 -8.56 -9.62 -2.95
CA THR A 325 -8.89 -9.88 -4.36
C THR A 325 -8.79 -8.58 -5.14
N VAL A 326 -7.95 -8.59 -6.17
CA VAL A 326 -7.64 -7.47 -7.05
C VAL A 326 -8.18 -7.77 -8.44
N ASP A 327 -9.24 -7.07 -8.82
CA ASP A 327 -9.78 -7.15 -10.18
C ASP A 327 -8.81 -6.55 -11.19
N ARG A 328 -8.59 -7.30 -12.27
CA ARG A 328 -7.70 -6.90 -13.38
C ARG A 328 -8.53 -6.79 -14.66
N LYS A 329 -8.35 -5.69 -15.39
CA LYS A 329 -9.14 -5.46 -16.61
C LYS A 329 -8.79 -6.53 -17.67
N PHE A 330 -9.80 -7.24 -18.15
CA PHE A 330 -9.67 -8.32 -19.14
C PHE A 330 -8.74 -9.48 -18.74
N ARG A 331 -8.51 -9.67 -17.43
CA ARG A 331 -7.74 -10.79 -16.87
C ARG A 331 -8.50 -11.35 -15.68
N GLU A 332 -8.16 -12.56 -15.26
CA GLU A 332 -8.72 -13.14 -14.04
C GLU A 332 -8.35 -12.29 -12.82
N PRO A 333 -9.22 -12.22 -11.79
CA PRO A 333 -8.87 -11.59 -10.53
C PRO A 333 -7.59 -12.21 -9.95
N TRP A 334 -6.77 -11.37 -9.34
CA TRP A 334 -5.60 -11.82 -8.59
C TRP A 334 -5.94 -11.84 -7.11
N SER A 335 -5.59 -12.90 -6.40
CA SER A 335 -5.76 -12.97 -4.94
C SER A 335 -4.41 -13.15 -4.27
N GLY A 336 -4.15 -12.39 -3.20
CA GLY A 336 -2.90 -12.48 -2.46
C GLY A 336 -2.65 -11.27 -1.57
N LYS A 337 -1.46 -11.22 -0.98
CA LYS A 337 -1.00 -10.10 -0.15
C LYS A 337 -0.27 -9.06 -1.00
N LEU A 338 -0.64 -7.78 -0.87
CA LEU A 338 0.06 -6.69 -1.53
C LEU A 338 1.28 -6.26 -0.68
N PRO A 339 2.52 -6.30 -1.21
CA PRO A 339 3.73 -5.94 -0.45
C PRO A 339 3.91 -4.42 -0.29
N THR A 340 2.85 -3.64 -0.49
CA THR A 340 2.89 -2.20 -0.70
C THR A 340 2.91 -1.46 0.62
N ARG A 341 3.93 -0.61 0.82
CA ARG A 341 3.97 0.38 1.90
C ARG A 341 3.43 1.71 1.36
N PHE A 342 2.74 2.46 2.20
CA PHE A 342 2.22 3.78 1.82
C PHE A 342 3.06 4.92 2.40
N VAL A 343 3.37 5.88 1.55
CA VAL A 343 3.86 7.21 1.93
C VAL A 343 2.82 8.24 1.49
N ILE A 344 2.25 8.97 2.45
CA ILE A 344 1.22 9.99 2.22
C ILE A 344 1.87 11.36 2.32
N LEU A 345 1.77 12.15 1.26
CA LEU A 345 2.26 13.53 1.19
C LEU A 345 1.06 14.46 1.16
N SER A 346 0.91 15.31 2.17
CA SER A 346 -0.19 16.27 2.21
C SER A 346 0.23 17.57 2.89
N ASN A 347 -0.54 18.63 2.64
CA ASN A 347 -0.34 19.89 3.35
C ASN A 347 -1.00 19.88 4.73
N GLU A 348 -2.14 19.19 4.83
CA GLU A 348 -2.94 19.05 6.04
C GLU A 348 -3.12 17.57 6.36
N LEU A 349 -3.46 17.27 7.62
CA LEU A 349 -3.79 15.90 8.01
C LEU A 349 -5.06 15.45 7.28
N PRO A 350 -5.02 14.32 6.56
CA PRO A 350 -6.19 13.78 5.89
C PRO A 350 -7.23 13.31 6.93
N ARG A 351 -8.51 13.55 6.63
CA ARG A 351 -9.61 13.02 7.44
C ARG A 351 -10.00 11.63 6.95
N PHE A 352 -9.67 10.61 7.70
CA PHE A 352 -10.18 9.25 7.46
C PHE A 352 -11.35 8.98 8.39
N SER A 353 -12.48 8.51 7.87
CA SER A 353 -13.57 8.04 8.72
C SER A 353 -13.27 6.62 9.17
N ASP A 354 -12.77 6.46 10.40
CA ASP A 354 -12.41 5.17 11.00
C ASP A 354 -12.79 5.17 12.48
N SER A 355 -13.97 4.62 12.77
CA SER A 355 -14.50 4.59 14.14
C SER A 355 -13.61 3.84 15.14
N SER A 356 -12.75 2.94 14.66
CA SER A 356 -11.82 2.18 15.49
C SER A 356 -10.51 2.91 15.80
N GLY A 357 -10.17 3.95 15.03
CA GLY A 357 -8.87 4.64 15.11
C GLY A 357 -7.68 3.81 14.61
N ALA A 358 -7.91 2.65 14.00
CA ALA A 358 -6.86 1.77 13.50
C ALA A 358 -5.91 2.46 12.52
N ILE A 359 -6.42 3.32 11.63
CA ILE A 359 -5.58 4.11 10.71
C ILE A 359 -4.63 5.02 11.46
N ALA A 360 -5.11 5.72 12.50
CA ALA A 360 -4.27 6.63 13.28
C ALA A 360 -3.12 5.87 13.95
N HIS A 361 -3.37 4.64 14.42
CA HIS A 361 -2.32 3.79 14.98
C HIS A 361 -1.32 3.26 13.95
N ARG A 362 -1.70 3.12 12.67
CA ARG A 362 -0.82 2.66 11.59
C ARG A 362 -0.05 3.79 10.91
N LEU A 363 -0.45 5.04 11.09
CA LEU A 363 0.20 6.19 10.47
C LEU A 363 1.32 6.77 11.36
N LEU A 364 2.56 6.62 10.92
CA LEU A 364 3.71 7.36 11.46
C LEU A 364 3.71 8.76 10.88
N ILE A 365 3.85 9.78 11.72
CA ILE A 365 3.68 11.19 11.31
C ILE A 365 5.00 11.93 11.41
N LEU A 366 5.41 12.56 10.32
CA LEU A 366 6.50 13.52 10.28
C LEU A 366 5.97 14.90 9.90
N GLN A 367 6.07 15.84 10.84
CA GLN A 367 5.70 17.23 10.62
C GLN A 367 6.87 18.01 10.01
N MET A 368 6.62 18.78 8.97
CA MET A 368 7.59 19.62 8.28
C MET A 368 7.16 21.08 8.42
N ALA A 369 7.69 21.81 9.39
CA ALA A 369 7.28 23.20 9.65
C ALA A 369 7.94 24.21 8.69
N ASN A 370 9.16 23.92 8.23
CA ASN A 370 9.94 24.85 7.42
C ASN A 370 9.44 24.89 5.97
N SER A 371 9.25 26.10 5.42
CA SER A 371 9.07 26.30 3.98
C SER A 371 10.36 26.79 3.32
N PHE A 372 10.63 26.28 2.13
CA PHE A 372 11.76 26.68 1.27
C PHE A 372 11.33 27.58 0.12
N LEU A 373 10.10 28.09 0.13
CA LEU A 373 9.60 29.00 -0.90
C LEU A 373 10.53 30.22 -1.05
N GLY A 374 11.02 30.47 -2.26
CA GLY A 374 11.92 31.59 -2.58
C GLY A 374 13.40 31.33 -2.26
N ARG A 375 13.73 30.18 -1.65
CA ARG A 375 15.10 29.74 -1.33
C ARG A 375 15.35 28.30 -1.77
N GLU A 376 14.66 27.86 -2.81
CA GLU A 376 14.78 26.50 -3.31
C GLU A 376 16.16 26.25 -3.93
N ASP A 377 16.85 25.20 -3.47
CA ASP A 377 18.00 24.65 -4.20
C ASP A 377 17.49 23.85 -5.40
N ARG A 378 17.68 24.40 -6.60
CA ARG A 378 17.23 23.81 -7.87
C ARG A 378 18.03 22.58 -8.27
N ASP A 379 19.26 22.45 -7.77
CA ASP A 379 20.17 21.34 -8.08
C ASP A 379 20.10 20.22 -7.05
N LEU A 380 19.35 20.40 -5.96
CA LEU A 380 19.23 19.44 -4.88
C LEU A 380 18.83 18.04 -5.37
N ASP A 381 17.92 17.96 -6.34
CA ASP A 381 17.46 16.68 -6.89
C ASP A 381 18.59 15.89 -7.58
N ALA A 382 19.52 16.58 -8.24
CA ALA A 382 20.70 15.98 -8.86
C ALA A 382 21.75 15.60 -7.81
N LYS A 383 22.00 16.47 -6.82
CA LYS A 383 22.91 16.19 -5.70
C LYS A 383 22.50 14.93 -4.94
N LEU A 384 21.21 14.80 -4.61
CA LEU A 384 20.68 13.62 -3.92
C LEU A 384 20.74 12.35 -4.78
N ALA A 385 20.59 12.47 -6.10
CA ALA A 385 20.71 11.33 -7.01
C ALA A 385 22.15 10.81 -7.11
N ALA A 386 23.14 11.69 -6.95
CA ALA A 386 24.56 11.30 -6.94
C ALA A 386 24.96 10.57 -5.65
N GLU A 387 24.21 10.75 -4.56
CA GLU A 387 24.50 10.16 -3.24
C GLU A 387 23.74 8.85 -2.96
N LEU A 388 23.07 8.25 -3.95
CA LEU A 388 22.17 7.09 -3.73
C LEU A 388 22.83 5.89 -2.99
N PRO A 389 24.07 5.47 -3.30
CA PRO A 389 24.74 4.42 -2.53
C PRO A 389 24.92 4.79 -1.05
N GLY A 390 25.32 6.05 -0.77
CA GLY A 390 25.44 6.56 0.60
C GLY A 390 24.09 6.66 1.31
N VAL A 391 23.01 7.05 0.60
CA VAL A 391 21.64 7.06 1.12
C VAL A 391 21.15 5.64 1.42
N LEU A 392 21.53 4.65 0.60
CA LEU A 392 21.24 3.23 0.87
C LEU A 392 21.93 2.79 2.17
N ASN A 393 23.23 3.02 2.33
CA ASN A 393 23.95 2.69 3.57
C ASN A 393 23.32 3.37 4.80
N TRP A 394 22.93 4.64 4.64
CA TRP A 394 22.21 5.37 5.67
C TRP A 394 20.85 4.73 6.01
N ALA A 395 20.06 4.31 5.01
CA ALA A 395 18.78 3.63 5.23
C ALA A 395 18.97 2.25 5.90
N LEU A 396 20.00 1.50 5.50
CA LEU A 396 20.35 0.20 6.08
C LEU A 396 20.73 0.31 7.56
N ALA A 397 21.46 1.35 7.97
CA ALA A 397 21.71 1.63 9.38
C ALA A 397 20.42 1.95 10.17
N GLY A 398 19.43 2.56 9.52
CA GLY A 398 18.08 2.74 10.09
C GLY A 398 17.34 1.42 10.26
N LEU A 399 17.42 0.53 9.27
CA LEU A 399 16.84 -0.81 9.33
C LEU A 399 17.42 -1.62 10.51
N ASP A 400 18.72 -1.51 10.76
CA ASP A 400 19.38 -2.18 11.88
C ASP A 400 18.86 -1.68 13.22
N ARG A 401 18.65 -0.35 13.33
CA ARG A 401 18.04 0.25 14.52
C ARG A 401 16.59 -0.19 14.70
N LEU A 402 15.78 -0.21 13.64
CA LEU A 402 14.40 -0.70 13.68
C LEU A 402 14.36 -2.17 14.14
N THR A 403 15.25 -3.00 13.61
CA THR A 403 15.34 -4.43 13.97
C THR A 403 15.71 -4.61 15.43
N ARG A 404 16.70 -3.85 15.93
CA ARG A 404 17.11 -3.87 17.33
C ARG A 404 16.01 -3.42 18.28
N ASN A 405 15.28 -2.37 17.91
CA ASN A 405 14.25 -1.76 18.76
C ASN A 405 12.90 -2.50 18.68
N GLY A 406 12.66 -3.26 17.61
CA GLY A 406 11.40 -3.95 17.32
C GLY A 406 10.23 -3.03 16.95
N ARG A 407 10.42 -1.70 17.02
CA ARG A 407 9.41 -0.67 16.72
C ARG A 407 10.07 0.59 16.18
N PHE A 408 9.31 1.37 15.42
CA PHE A 408 9.74 2.67 14.93
C PHE A 408 9.95 3.67 16.06
N THR A 409 10.92 4.55 15.86
CA THR A 409 11.08 5.80 16.62
C THR A 409 9.86 6.68 16.36
N VAL A 410 9.24 7.19 17.42
CA VAL A 410 8.08 8.10 17.33
C VAL A 410 8.52 9.47 17.83
N PRO A 411 8.68 10.48 16.94
CA PRO A 411 9.18 11.79 17.32
C PRO A 411 8.24 12.50 18.28
N ALA A 412 8.77 13.12 19.32
CA ALA A 412 7.96 13.94 20.24
C ALA A 412 7.21 15.07 19.51
N SER A 413 7.82 15.64 18.46
CA SER A 413 7.23 16.66 17.58
C SER A 413 5.95 16.19 16.86
N SER A 414 5.75 14.87 16.73
CA SER A 414 4.57 14.30 16.08
C SER A 414 3.38 14.11 17.02
N ALA A 415 3.57 14.26 18.34
CA ALA A 415 2.57 13.90 19.34
C ALA A 415 1.24 14.66 19.19
N GLU A 416 1.29 15.96 18.92
CA GLU A 416 0.08 16.77 18.71
C GLU A 416 -0.66 16.36 17.42
N ALA A 417 0.06 16.24 16.30
CA ALA A 417 -0.54 15.78 15.04
C ALA A 417 -1.09 14.35 15.14
N ALA A 418 -0.46 13.46 15.91
CA ALA A 418 -0.98 12.12 16.17
C ALA A 418 -2.28 12.15 16.97
N ARG A 419 -2.39 13.02 17.99
CA ARG A 419 -3.64 13.23 18.72
C ARG A 419 -4.74 13.79 17.83
N LEU A 420 -4.43 14.84 17.06
CA LEU A 420 -5.37 15.44 16.12
C LEU A 420 -5.83 14.41 15.08
N MET A 421 -4.92 13.56 14.60
CA MET A 421 -5.26 12.47 13.69
C MET A 421 -6.23 11.46 14.30
N MET A 422 -6.01 11.07 15.56
CA MET A 422 -6.94 10.19 16.30
C MET A 422 -8.32 10.84 16.41
N ASP A 423 -8.37 12.12 16.77
CA ASP A 423 -9.62 12.87 16.97
C ASP A 423 -10.40 13.05 15.68
N LEU A 424 -9.70 13.38 14.58
CA LEU A 424 -10.30 13.46 13.25
C LEU A 424 -10.78 12.10 12.75
N SER A 425 -10.15 11.00 13.17
CA SER A 425 -10.50 9.65 12.73
C SER A 425 -11.71 9.07 13.47
N SER A 426 -11.79 9.30 14.78
CA SER A 426 -12.85 8.78 15.65
C SER A 426 -13.36 9.88 16.59
N PRO A 427 -14.35 10.67 16.15
CA PRO A 427 -14.98 11.69 17.00
C PRO A 427 -15.58 11.14 18.31
N VAL A 428 -16.06 9.89 18.30
CA VAL A 428 -16.55 9.21 19.52
C VAL A 428 -15.41 8.97 20.52
N SER A 429 -14.19 8.69 20.05
CA SER A 429 -13.03 8.56 20.93
C SER A 429 -12.69 9.88 21.63
N ALA A 430 -12.74 11.00 20.88
CA ALA A 430 -12.55 12.33 21.44
C ALA A 430 -13.61 12.66 22.49
N PHE A 431 -14.90 12.46 22.19
CA PHE A 431 -15.98 12.64 23.15
C PHE A 431 -15.80 11.82 24.43
N VAL A 432 -15.43 10.54 24.33
CA VAL A 432 -15.24 9.70 25.51
C VAL A 432 -14.07 10.20 26.37
N ARG A 433 -13.01 10.74 25.76
CA ARG A 433 -11.89 11.32 26.51
C ARG A 433 -12.26 12.64 27.18
N ASP A 434 -13.02 13.47 26.49
CA ASP A 434 -13.29 14.85 26.93
C ASP A 434 -14.47 14.94 27.90
N GLN A 435 -15.46 14.05 27.76
CA GLN A 435 -16.75 14.13 28.47
C GLN A 435 -17.07 12.89 29.33
N CYS A 436 -16.25 11.83 29.30
CA CYS A 436 -16.55 10.60 30.02
C CYS A 436 -15.41 10.14 30.95
N GLU A 437 -15.80 9.47 32.04
CA GLU A 437 -14.91 8.74 32.91
C GLU A 437 -15.16 7.24 32.76
N ARG A 438 -14.09 6.44 32.69
CA ARG A 438 -14.14 4.99 32.52
C ARG A 438 -13.77 4.30 33.82
N GLY A 439 -14.38 3.15 34.10
CA GLY A 439 -13.96 2.27 35.19
C GLY A 439 -15.09 1.63 35.99
N PRO A 440 -14.75 0.73 36.92
CA PRO A 440 -15.72 0.07 37.80
C PRO A 440 -16.57 1.10 38.56
N GLY A 441 -17.87 0.81 38.71
CA GLY A 441 -18.82 1.70 39.41
C GLY A 441 -19.31 2.90 38.59
N LYS A 442 -18.78 3.14 37.38
CA LYS A 442 -19.32 4.16 36.47
C LYS A 442 -20.51 3.59 35.68
N SER A 443 -21.60 4.36 35.62
CA SER A 443 -22.81 4.03 34.87
C SER A 443 -23.48 5.29 34.35
N VAL A 444 -24.06 5.22 33.16
CA VAL A 444 -24.81 6.33 32.55
C VAL A 444 -25.98 5.80 31.74
N GLU A 445 -27.11 6.49 31.82
CA GLU A 445 -28.27 6.23 30.97
C GLU A 445 -27.90 6.41 29.50
N ARG A 446 -28.32 5.48 28.65
CA ARG A 446 -27.97 5.47 27.22
C ARG A 446 -28.42 6.74 26.50
N ASP A 447 -29.64 7.19 26.76
CA ASP A 447 -30.21 8.38 26.12
C ASP A 447 -29.57 9.66 26.63
N ARG A 448 -29.19 9.71 27.91
CA ARG A 448 -28.41 10.81 28.48
C ARG A 448 -27.02 10.91 27.87
N LEU A 449 -26.31 9.77 27.73
CA LEU A 449 -25.01 9.73 27.08
C LEU A 449 -25.10 10.16 25.61
N TYR A 450 -26.12 9.70 24.89
CA TYR A 450 -26.36 10.12 23.52
C TYR A 450 -26.74 11.61 23.41
N GLY A 451 -27.47 12.14 24.39
CA GLY A 451 -27.76 13.58 24.51
C GLY A 451 -26.49 14.41 24.66
N ALA A 452 -25.59 14.01 25.57
CA ALA A 452 -24.28 14.65 25.73
C ALA A 452 -23.42 14.55 24.47
N TRP A 453 -23.45 13.41 23.78
CA TRP A 453 -22.79 13.22 22.49
C TRP A 453 -23.29 14.20 21.42
N LYS A 454 -24.61 14.40 21.31
CA LYS A 454 -25.18 15.37 20.36
C LYS A 454 -24.73 16.79 20.64
N ALA A 455 -24.79 17.21 21.91
CA ALA A 455 -24.35 18.55 22.32
C ALA A 455 -22.85 18.74 22.01
N TRP A 456 -22.01 17.77 22.38
CA TRP A 456 -20.58 17.82 22.08
C TRP A 456 -20.31 17.85 20.57
N CYS A 457 -21.08 17.12 19.75
CA CYS A 457 -20.97 17.16 18.30
C CYS A 457 -21.29 18.55 17.74
N GLU A 458 -22.37 19.18 18.22
CA GLU A 458 -22.75 20.54 17.82
C GLU A 458 -21.65 21.54 18.18
N ASP A 459 -21.09 21.45 19.38
CA ASP A 459 -20.01 22.33 19.86
C ASP A 459 -18.70 22.14 19.09
N ASN A 460 -18.44 20.93 18.56
CA ASN A 460 -17.19 20.57 17.88
C ASN A 460 -17.33 20.43 16.35
N GLY A 461 -18.50 20.79 15.78
CA GLY A 461 -18.73 20.77 14.32
C GLY A 461 -18.80 19.38 13.70
N HIS A 462 -19.26 18.38 14.46
CA HIS A 462 -19.49 17.00 13.99
C HIS A 462 -20.97 16.71 13.79
N GLU A 463 -21.31 15.80 12.87
CA GLU A 463 -22.67 15.27 12.76
C GLU A 463 -22.84 14.06 13.71
N PRO A 464 -23.81 14.07 14.65
CA PRO A 464 -23.94 13.03 15.66
C PRO A 464 -24.45 11.68 15.11
N GLY A 465 -25.04 11.68 13.92
CA GLY A 465 -25.62 10.49 13.29
C GLY A 465 -26.83 9.93 14.05
N ALA A 466 -27.04 8.61 13.95
CA ALA A 466 -28.11 7.90 14.68
C ALA A 466 -27.59 7.28 15.99
N ASN A 467 -28.45 7.19 17.01
CA ASN A 467 -28.10 6.58 18.33
C ASN A 467 -27.55 5.15 18.19
N ALA A 468 -28.10 4.34 17.27
CA ALA A 468 -27.59 3.01 17.00
C ALA A 468 -26.13 3.02 16.48
N THR A 469 -25.79 3.97 15.61
CA THR A 469 -24.43 4.18 15.08
C THR A 469 -23.48 4.64 16.18
N PHE A 470 -23.91 5.60 17.02
CA PHE A 470 -23.15 6.02 18.20
C PHE A 470 -22.87 4.85 19.13
N GLY A 471 -23.90 4.08 19.50
CA GLY A 471 -23.76 2.92 20.39
C GLY A 471 -22.90 1.79 19.83
N ARG A 472 -22.79 1.66 18.50
CA ARG A 472 -21.85 0.76 17.82
C ARG A 472 -20.43 1.28 17.90
N ASN A 473 -20.21 2.55 17.55
CA ASN A 473 -18.89 3.18 17.59
C ASN A 473 -18.35 3.29 19.03
N LEU A 474 -19.21 3.55 20.01
CA LEU A 474 -18.86 3.58 21.43
C LEU A 474 -18.30 2.23 21.91
N ARG A 475 -18.87 1.11 21.44
CA ARG A 475 -18.34 -0.23 21.71
C ARG A 475 -16.99 -0.49 21.05
N ALA A 476 -16.70 0.13 19.92
CA ALA A 476 -15.37 0.03 19.30
C ALA A 476 -14.31 0.79 20.13
N VAL A 477 -14.69 1.93 20.73
CA VAL A 477 -13.81 2.76 21.56
C VAL A 477 -13.68 2.22 23.00
N VAL A 478 -14.74 1.63 23.55
CA VAL A 478 -14.80 1.06 24.90
C VAL A 478 -15.30 -0.38 24.81
N PRO A 479 -14.44 -1.36 24.45
CA PRO A 479 -14.87 -2.75 24.22
C PRO A 479 -15.48 -3.43 25.46
N GLU A 480 -15.08 -2.99 26.65
CA GLU A 480 -15.57 -3.55 27.92
C GLU A 480 -16.98 -3.08 28.29
N ILE A 481 -17.51 -2.05 27.62
CA ILE A 481 -18.80 -1.45 27.96
C ILE A 481 -19.92 -2.50 27.92
N ARG A 482 -20.67 -2.62 29.02
CA ARG A 482 -21.83 -3.53 29.09
C ARG A 482 -23.11 -2.74 29.20
N THR A 483 -24.22 -3.35 28.77
CA THR A 483 -25.55 -2.79 28.96
C THR A 483 -26.22 -3.42 30.18
N SER A 484 -26.81 -2.59 31.04
CA SER A 484 -27.68 -3.03 32.13
C SER A 484 -29.07 -2.39 32.01
N GLN A 485 -30.05 -2.97 32.72
CA GLN A 485 -31.41 -2.45 32.80
C GLN A 485 -31.89 -2.39 34.25
N PRO A 486 -31.25 -1.57 35.12
CA PRO A 486 -31.70 -1.39 36.49
C PRO A 486 -33.10 -0.79 36.54
N ARG A 487 -33.86 -1.14 37.59
CA ARG A 487 -35.08 -0.44 37.96
C ARG A 487 -34.71 0.75 38.85
N ILE A 488 -35.01 1.95 38.39
CA ILE A 488 -34.82 3.20 39.12
C ILE A 488 -36.19 3.88 39.15
N ASP A 489 -36.69 4.21 40.34
CA ASP A 489 -38.01 4.82 40.54
C ASP A 489 -39.17 4.07 39.86
N GLY A 490 -39.12 2.73 39.91
CA GLY A 490 -40.14 1.85 39.32
C GLY A 490 -40.09 1.71 37.79
N LYS A 491 -39.20 2.44 37.10
CA LYS A 491 -39.00 2.38 35.64
C LYS A 491 -37.73 1.60 35.30
N GLN A 492 -37.78 0.78 34.25
CA GLN A 492 -36.58 0.15 33.70
C GLN A 492 -35.84 1.16 32.82
N ILE A 493 -34.61 1.49 33.18
CA ILE A 493 -33.77 2.43 32.43
C ILE A 493 -32.62 1.66 31.81
N ARG A 494 -32.35 1.87 30.51
CA ARG A 494 -31.21 1.24 29.84
C ARG A 494 -29.95 2.04 30.12
N CYS A 495 -28.97 1.42 30.74
CA CYS A 495 -27.69 2.05 31.09
C CYS A 495 -26.52 1.38 30.38
N TYR A 496 -25.48 2.16 30.12
CA TYR A 496 -24.13 1.65 29.91
C TYR A 496 -23.41 1.59 31.26
N THR A 497 -22.64 0.53 31.48
CA THR A 497 -21.80 0.32 32.66
C THR A 497 -20.33 0.38 32.25
N LEU A 498 -19.45 0.68 33.21
CA LEU A 498 -18.01 0.94 33.03
C LEU A 498 -17.68 2.26 32.33
N ILE A 499 -18.70 3.11 32.12
CA ILE A 499 -18.57 4.47 31.61
C ILE A 499 -19.60 5.38 32.27
N GLY A 500 -19.20 6.61 32.56
CA GLY A 500 -20.06 7.68 33.08
C GLY A 500 -19.70 9.02 32.44
N LEU A 501 -20.59 10.01 32.51
CA LEU A 501 -20.24 11.38 32.13
C LEU A 501 -19.37 12.02 33.22
N ALA A 502 -18.30 12.70 32.83
CA ALA A 502 -17.42 13.42 33.74
C ALA A 502 -18.20 14.54 34.46
N GLY A 503 -17.98 14.70 35.76
CA GLY A 503 -18.66 15.74 36.56
C GLY A 503 -20.11 15.45 36.98
N VAL A 504 -20.62 14.23 36.75
CA VAL A 504 -21.95 13.80 37.23
C VAL A 504 -21.78 12.71 38.29
N SER A 505 -22.28 12.95 39.51
CA SER A 505 -22.30 11.94 40.57
C SER A 505 -23.03 10.67 40.09
N PRO A 506 -22.52 9.46 40.40
CA PRO A 506 -23.13 8.22 39.95
C PRO A 506 -24.57 8.14 40.45
N VAL A 507 -25.49 7.73 39.57
CA VAL A 507 -26.85 7.37 39.97
C VAL A 507 -26.73 6.12 40.84
N SER A 508 -26.95 6.29 42.14
CA SER A 508 -26.94 5.21 43.12
C SER A 508 -27.99 4.18 42.77
N VAL A 509 -27.54 2.95 42.51
CA VAL A 509 -28.42 1.79 42.41
C VAL A 509 -28.48 1.21 43.82
N ASP A 510 -29.59 1.45 44.53
CA ASP A 510 -29.82 0.85 45.85
C ASP A 510 -30.01 -0.66 45.69
N GLU A 511 -29.02 -1.44 46.13
CA GLU A 511 -29.19 -2.86 46.41
C GLU A 511 -29.89 -3.00 47.77
N THR A 512 -31.22 -3.11 47.77
CA THR A 512 -31.97 -3.49 48.98
C THR A 512 -31.96 -5.02 49.11
N ALA A 513 -30.98 -5.53 49.86
CA ALA A 513 -31.10 -6.79 50.57
C ALA A 513 -32.06 -6.60 51.76
N GLY A 514 -33.08 -7.45 51.83
CA GLY A 514 -34.12 -7.36 52.85
C GLY A 514 -33.60 -7.69 54.26
N GLN A 515 -34.03 -6.90 55.24
CA GLN A 515 -34.27 -7.37 56.59
C GLN A 515 -35.29 -6.46 57.29
N THR A 516 -36.39 -7.10 57.69
CA THR A 516 -37.42 -6.61 58.62
C THR A 516 -36.85 -6.25 59.98
N VAL A 517 -37.25 -5.11 60.57
CA VAL A 517 -37.76 -4.93 61.96
C VAL A 517 -38.41 -3.53 62.11
N LYS A 518 -39.40 -3.49 63.01
CA LYS A 518 -40.45 -2.53 63.38
C LYS A 518 -40.05 -1.08 63.75
N PRO A 519 -41.06 -0.16 63.82
CA PRO A 519 -40.86 1.28 63.92
C PRO A 519 -40.79 1.75 65.37
N ASP A 520 -40.14 2.90 65.59
CA ASP A 520 -40.46 3.72 66.75
C ASP A 520 -40.27 5.22 66.50
N THR A 521 -40.92 5.95 67.38
CA THR A 521 -41.50 7.29 67.34
C THR A 521 -40.55 8.46 67.66
N GLY A 522 -41.00 9.68 67.35
CA GLY A 522 -40.56 10.94 68.00
C GLY A 522 -39.86 11.92 67.05
N SER A 523 -40.47 13.06 66.64
CA SER A 523 -40.57 14.33 67.39
C SER A 523 -39.18 14.97 67.64
N THR A 524 -38.83 16.25 67.45
CA THR A 524 -39.49 17.52 67.10
C THR A 524 -38.36 18.59 67.14
N GLN A 525 -38.54 19.71 66.41
CA GLN A 525 -37.98 21.07 66.63
C GLN A 525 -36.49 21.44 66.33
N ALA A 526 -36.33 22.18 65.22
CA ALA A 526 -36.03 23.63 65.09
C ALA A 526 -35.12 24.38 66.11
N HIS A 527 -34.08 25.05 65.57
CA HIS A 527 -33.67 26.46 65.79
C HIS A 527 -32.57 26.82 64.75
N LEU A 528 -32.72 27.76 63.80
CA LEU A 528 -32.76 29.25 63.80
C LEU A 528 -31.43 29.99 64.12
N CYS A 529 -31.06 30.86 63.15
CA CYS A 529 -30.25 32.09 63.21
C CYS A 529 -28.70 32.06 63.11
N GLN A 530 -28.22 32.35 61.88
CA GLN A 530 -27.60 33.63 61.42
C GLN A 530 -26.21 34.12 61.97
N PRO A 531 -25.49 34.98 61.20
CA PRO A 531 -24.02 35.01 61.10
C PRO A 531 -23.36 36.28 61.67
N GLU A 532 -22.01 36.30 61.76
CA GLU A 532 -21.23 37.51 62.02
C GLU A 532 -19.90 37.59 61.23
N THR A 533 -19.40 38.83 61.17
CA THR A 533 -18.51 39.48 60.21
C THR A 533 -17.15 39.92 60.80
N VAL A 534 -16.11 39.95 59.96
CA VAL A 534 -15.06 40.99 59.73
C VAL A 534 -14.09 41.43 60.87
N THR A 535 -12.78 41.49 60.52
CA THR A 535 -11.78 42.61 60.66
C THR A 535 -10.34 42.03 60.63
N ASP A 536 -9.21 42.68 60.32
CA ASP A 536 -8.76 43.83 59.49
C ASP A 536 -7.20 43.90 59.61
N ARG A 537 -6.52 44.57 58.65
CA ARG A 537 -5.19 45.27 58.65
C ARG A 537 -3.83 44.58 58.42
N GLY A 538 -3.11 45.13 57.41
CA GLY A 538 -1.73 45.63 57.58
C GLY A 538 -0.77 45.55 56.37
N THR A 539 -0.59 46.65 55.62
CA THR A 539 0.56 46.98 54.71
C THR A 539 1.42 48.11 55.31
N PRO A 540 2.67 48.35 54.83
CA PRO A 540 2.97 49.34 53.74
C PRO A 540 4.18 48.90 52.86
N ASP A 541 4.79 49.65 51.93
CA ASP A 541 4.46 50.52 50.78
C ASP A 541 5.83 51.01 50.23
N THR A 542 5.86 51.71 49.08
CA THR A 542 6.95 52.34 48.28
C THR A 542 7.39 51.55 47.03
N GLY A 543 7.42 52.09 45.80
CA GLY A 543 7.13 53.41 45.26
C GLY A 543 7.48 53.45 43.75
N ILE A 544 6.63 54.10 42.94
CA ILE A 544 6.73 54.33 41.48
C ILE A 544 7.56 55.63 41.19
N PRO A 545 7.97 56.01 39.95
CA PRO A 545 7.06 56.68 38.96
C PRO A 545 7.34 56.36 37.45
N VAL A 546 6.34 56.12 36.58
CA VAL A 546 5.46 57.00 35.74
C VAL A 546 6.05 57.54 34.40
N SER A 547 5.40 57.19 33.28
CA SER A 547 4.87 58.05 32.16
C SER A 547 4.70 57.20 30.87
N GLY A 548 3.74 57.36 29.95
CA GLY A 548 2.66 58.31 29.68
C GLY A 548 1.91 57.88 28.39
N CYS A 549 0.67 58.34 28.21
CA CYS A 549 -0.35 57.91 27.25
C CYS A 549 -0.14 58.25 25.75
N ASP A 550 -0.74 57.41 24.87
CA ASP A 550 -1.54 57.61 23.62
C ASP A 550 -1.33 58.85 22.70
N PRO A 551 -1.58 58.81 21.35
CA PRO A 551 -2.82 58.25 20.76
C PRO A 551 -2.78 57.69 19.29
N LYS A 552 -3.95 57.15 18.88
CA LYS A 552 -4.41 56.77 17.52
C LYS A 552 -4.15 57.83 16.43
N PRO A 553 -4.26 57.43 15.14
CA PRO A 553 -4.83 58.30 14.11
C PRO A 553 -6.03 57.67 13.38
N GLN A 554 -7.12 58.43 13.30
CA GLN A 554 -7.99 58.51 12.11
C GLN A 554 -7.58 59.78 11.35
N VAL A 555 -7.79 59.85 10.02
CA VAL A 555 -8.48 60.95 9.32
C VAL A 555 -8.33 60.90 7.78
N LYS A 556 -9.52 60.91 7.14
CA LYS A 556 -9.99 61.59 5.90
C LYS A 556 -9.68 61.10 4.46
N HIS A 557 -10.81 61.00 3.76
CA HIS A 557 -11.08 61.18 2.33
C HIS A 557 -10.42 62.41 1.70
N ALA A 558 -10.04 62.28 0.43
CA ALA A 558 -10.04 63.34 -0.57
C ALA A 558 -10.47 62.76 -1.93
N ASP A 559 -11.57 63.29 -2.47
CA ASP A 559 -11.99 63.17 -3.87
C ASP A 559 -11.10 64.05 -4.76
N THR A 560 -10.77 63.58 -5.96
CA THR A 560 -10.92 64.32 -7.24
C THR A 560 -10.54 63.43 -8.43
N GLY A 561 -11.45 63.34 -9.42
CA GLY A 561 -11.08 63.53 -10.83
C GLY A 561 -10.80 62.30 -11.71
N ASP A 562 -11.89 61.64 -12.13
CA ASP A 562 -12.23 61.26 -13.51
C ASP A 562 -11.11 61.10 -14.57
N THR A 563 -11.01 59.89 -15.16
CA THR A 563 -10.88 59.67 -16.63
C THR A 563 -10.91 58.17 -16.97
N GLY A 564 -11.91 57.76 -17.74
CA GLY A 564 -11.75 56.72 -18.78
C GLY A 564 -12.12 55.28 -18.41
N GLU A 565 -13.40 54.94 -18.60
CA GLU A 565 -13.87 53.57 -18.79
C GLU A 565 -13.22 52.91 -20.03
N ILE A 566 -12.57 51.76 -19.84
CA ILE A 566 -12.47 50.71 -20.87
C ILE A 566 -12.54 49.33 -20.16
N PRO A 567 -13.64 48.57 -20.24
CA PRO A 567 -13.65 47.20 -19.77
C PRO A 567 -13.12 46.27 -20.87
N PHE A 568 -11.93 45.71 -20.66
CA PHE A 568 -11.42 44.59 -21.45
C PHE A 568 -12.28 43.35 -21.19
N LYS A 569 -13.22 43.10 -22.12
CA LYS A 569 -14.05 41.90 -22.18
C LYS A 569 -13.26 40.82 -22.93
N VAL A 570 -12.52 39.96 -22.21
CA VAL A 570 -11.95 38.74 -22.80
C VAL A 570 -13.10 37.75 -22.99
N GLN A 571 -13.52 37.55 -24.24
CA GLN A 571 -14.46 36.50 -24.62
C GLN A 571 -13.76 35.14 -24.49
N HIS A 572 -14.23 34.29 -23.59
CA HIS A 572 -13.94 32.85 -23.66
C HIS A 572 -14.88 32.21 -24.70
N PRO A 573 -14.38 31.42 -25.68
CA PRO A 573 -15.24 30.69 -26.60
C PRO A 573 -15.92 29.52 -25.87
N GLU A 574 -17.22 29.35 -26.08
CA GLU A 574 -18.00 28.20 -25.60
C GLU A 574 -17.45 26.88 -26.19
N PRO A 575 -17.46 25.76 -25.44
CA PRO A 575 -16.95 24.50 -25.93
C PRO A 575 -17.87 23.90 -27.02
N SER A 576 -17.30 23.59 -28.19
CA SER A 576 -17.96 22.93 -29.31
C SER A 576 -17.51 21.48 -29.46
N CYS A 577 -18.39 20.61 -29.97
CA CYS A 577 -18.10 19.20 -30.23
C CYS A 577 -17.15 19.04 -31.43
N ARG A 578 -15.97 18.44 -31.22
CA ARG A 578 -14.90 18.26 -32.25
C ARG A 578 -15.23 17.35 -33.44
N PHE A 579 -16.45 16.81 -33.54
CA PHE A 579 -16.87 15.98 -34.69
C PHE A 579 -18.02 16.57 -35.53
N CYS A 580 -18.75 17.59 -35.04
CA CYS A 580 -19.87 18.17 -35.79
C CYS A 580 -20.06 19.69 -35.65
N GLY A 581 -19.24 20.40 -34.88
CA GLY A 581 -19.15 21.88 -34.94
C GLY A 581 -20.35 22.68 -34.39
N GLY A 582 -21.35 22.06 -33.77
CA GLY A 582 -22.50 22.76 -33.18
C GLY A 582 -22.36 23.08 -31.66
N PRO A 583 -23.13 24.05 -31.13
CA PRO A 583 -23.07 24.49 -29.71
C PRO A 583 -23.80 23.54 -28.74
N LEU A 584 -23.30 23.41 -27.50
CA LEU A 584 -23.86 22.59 -26.41
C LEU A 584 -24.80 23.42 -25.51
N LYS A 585 -26.04 22.98 -25.28
CA LYS A 585 -27.00 23.62 -24.35
C LYS A 585 -26.95 23.03 -22.92
N PRO A 586 -27.19 23.83 -21.86
CA PRO A 586 -27.12 23.35 -20.47
C PRO A 586 -28.47 22.86 -19.89
N HIS A 587 -28.34 21.89 -18.96
CA HIS A 587 -29.32 21.30 -18.01
C HIS A 587 -30.34 20.25 -18.51
N GLN A 588 -30.18 18.99 -18.07
CA GLN A 588 -30.99 18.33 -17.01
C GLN A 588 -30.57 16.85 -16.82
N HIS A 589 -30.61 16.39 -15.57
CA HIS A 589 -30.34 15.01 -15.14
C HIS A 589 -31.40 14.01 -15.64
N ALA A 590 -30.96 12.81 -16.07
CA ALA A 590 -31.41 11.47 -15.63
C ALA A 590 -31.50 10.41 -16.75
N ARG A 591 -30.82 9.27 -16.50
CA ARG A 591 -31.07 7.89 -16.92
C ARG A 591 -31.37 7.59 -18.41
N GLY A 592 -30.53 6.75 -19.02
CA GLY A 592 -30.96 5.88 -20.12
C GLY A 592 -29.85 5.38 -21.02
N PHE A 593 -29.58 4.08 -20.96
CA PHE A 593 -28.85 3.30 -21.95
C PHE A 593 -29.27 3.64 -23.40
N CYS A 594 -28.32 3.72 -24.33
CA CYS A 594 -28.60 3.39 -25.74
C CYS A 594 -27.35 2.85 -26.43
N GLY A 595 -27.52 1.71 -27.11
CA GLY A 595 -26.46 0.85 -27.63
C GLY A 595 -25.73 1.36 -28.86
N LEU A 596 -24.46 0.95 -28.96
CA LEU A 596 -23.67 0.98 -30.18
C LEU A 596 -24.20 -0.05 -31.17
N GLY A 597 -25.06 0.41 -32.07
CA GLY A 597 -25.50 -0.35 -33.23
C GLY A 597 -26.04 0.62 -34.27
N LYS A 598 -25.17 0.98 -35.23
CA LYS A 598 -25.39 1.74 -36.50
C LYS A 598 -24.41 2.91 -36.66
N CYS A 599 -23.17 2.57 -37.02
CA CYS A 599 -22.26 3.43 -37.78
C CYS A 599 -21.45 2.54 -38.74
N VAL A 600 -22.17 1.78 -39.56
CA VAL A 600 -21.65 1.14 -40.76
C VAL A 600 -22.74 1.37 -41.80
N THR A 601 -22.44 2.22 -42.79
CA THR A 601 -23.16 2.57 -44.04
C THR A 601 -23.36 4.08 -44.19
N ALA A 602 -22.28 4.79 -44.53
CA ALA A 602 -22.32 6.06 -45.28
C ALA A 602 -20.88 6.47 -45.63
N ASN A 603 -20.22 5.68 -46.49
CA ASN A 603 -19.07 6.13 -47.30
C ASN A 603 -18.76 5.05 -48.35
N ARG A 604 -19.69 4.90 -49.29
CA ARG A 604 -19.49 4.25 -50.59
C ARG A 604 -20.38 5.01 -51.56
N GLU A 605 -19.82 6.06 -52.16
CA GLU A 605 -20.21 6.64 -53.46
C GLU A 605 -19.36 7.90 -53.69
N ALA A 606 -18.09 7.67 -54.04
CA ALA A 606 -17.21 8.64 -54.70
C ALA A 606 -16.01 7.89 -55.33
N ALA A 607 -16.31 6.90 -56.17
CA ALA A 607 -15.47 6.34 -57.24
C ALA A 607 -16.27 5.20 -57.87
N SER A 608 -16.94 5.53 -58.99
CA SER A 608 -17.60 4.66 -59.99
C SER A 608 -18.00 3.24 -59.60
#